data_AF-A0A7L4LJG5-F1
#
_entry.id   AF-A0A7L4LJG5-F1
#
_cell.length_a   1.000
_cell.length_b   1.000
_cell.length_c   1.000
_cell.angle_alpha   90.00
_cell.angle_beta   90.00
_cell.angle_gamma   90.00
#
_symmetry.space_group_name_H-M   'P 1'
#
loop_
_entity.id
_entity.type
_entity.pdbx_description
1 polymer ?
#
loop_
_entity_poly.entity_id
_entity_poly.type
_entity_poly.pdbx_seq_one_letter_code
_entity_poly.pdbx_strand_id
1 'polypeptide(L)'
;LQERYRKALADSENVRRRTQKFVEDAKLFGIQSFCRDLVEVADILEKTAESAAGQAEPSDPNPTLKKIYEGLSLIEAKLQSVFAKHGLQKMNPVGGRYDPYDHEIICHVPAEGMQPGTVALVTQDGYKLHGRTIRHALVGVAVEAQE
;
A
#
# COMPACT_ATOMS: atom_id res chain seq x y z
N LEU A 1 -7.32 -40.51 35.01
CA LEU A 1 -8.42 -39.57 34.69
C LEU A 1 -8.04 -38.09 34.85
N GLN A 2 -7.37 -37.70 35.94
CA GLN A 2 -7.02 -36.28 36.21
C GLN A 2 -6.14 -35.65 35.12
N GLU A 3 -5.17 -36.37 34.57
CA GLU A 3 -4.32 -35.88 33.48
C GLU A 3 -5.11 -35.62 32.19
N ARG A 4 -6.04 -36.54 31.84
CA ARG A 4 -6.95 -36.36 30.69
C ARG A 4 -7.87 -35.15 30.88
N TYR A 5 -8.34 -34.92 32.10
CA TYR A 5 -9.16 -33.76 32.44
C TYR A 5 -8.38 -32.44 32.34
N ARG A 6 -7.15 -32.40 32.89
CA ARG A 6 -6.25 -31.23 32.75
C ARG A 6 -5.92 -30.93 31.29
N LYS A 7 -5.65 -31.97 30.49
CA LYS A 7 -5.42 -31.81 29.05
C LYS A 7 -6.66 -31.27 28.33
N ALA A 8 -7.85 -31.81 28.61
CA ALA A 8 -9.09 -31.33 28.00
C ALA A 8 -9.39 -29.86 28.35
N LEU A 9 -9.11 -29.44 29.60
CA LEU A 9 -9.22 -28.04 30.01
C LEU A 9 -8.21 -27.15 29.26
N ALA A 10 -6.94 -27.57 29.18
CA ALA A 10 -5.91 -26.84 28.44
C ALA A 10 -6.25 -26.72 26.95
N ASP A 11 -6.72 -27.80 26.32
CA ASP A 11 -7.15 -27.80 24.92
C ASP A 11 -8.34 -26.85 24.72
N SER A 12 -9.32 -26.85 25.62
CA SER A 12 -10.45 -25.92 25.58
C SER A 12 -10.01 -24.45 25.68
N GLU A 13 -9.07 -24.15 26.58
CA GLU A 13 -8.55 -22.79 26.72
C GLU A 13 -7.70 -22.35 25.52
N ASN A 14 -6.92 -23.26 24.94
CA ASN A 14 -6.18 -23.01 23.70
C ASN A 14 -7.12 -22.72 22.53
N VAL A 15 -8.21 -23.49 22.38
CA VAL A 15 -9.24 -23.21 21.36
C VAL A 15 -9.88 -21.86 21.61
N ARG A 16 -10.29 -21.55 22.85
CA ARG A 16 -10.90 -20.26 23.19
C ARG A 16 -9.99 -19.09 22.81
N ARG A 17 -8.71 -19.14 23.19
CA ARG A 17 -7.72 -18.09 22.88
C ARG A 17 -7.52 -17.96 21.37
N ARG A 18 -7.46 -19.08 20.64
CA ARG A 18 -7.31 -19.07 19.18
C ARG A 18 -8.53 -18.48 18.47
N THR A 19 -9.74 -18.85 18.89
CA THR A 19 -10.97 -18.32 18.32
C THR A 19 -11.11 -16.82 18.59
N GLN A 20 -10.72 -16.33 19.76
CA GLN A 20 -10.71 -14.89 20.05
C GLN A 20 -9.81 -14.12 19.06
N LYS A 21 -8.59 -14.61 18.83
CA LYS A 21 -7.69 -14.02 17.82
C LYS A 21 -8.28 -14.03 16.42
N PHE A 22 -8.88 -15.14 15.99
CA PHE A 22 -9.53 -15.20 14.68
C PHE A 22 -10.69 -14.22 14.53
N VAL A 23 -11.47 -13.98 15.60
CA VAL A 23 -12.54 -12.99 15.58
C VAL A 23 -11.97 -11.57 15.50
N GLU A 24 -10.89 -11.28 16.21
CA GLU A 24 -10.19 -9.99 16.13
C GLU A 24 -9.61 -9.76 14.73
N ASP A 25 -8.91 -10.74 14.18
CA ASP A 25 -8.34 -10.70 12.82
C ASP A 25 -9.44 -10.54 11.77
N ALA A 26 -10.54 -11.28 11.88
CA ALA A 26 -11.66 -11.17 10.95
C ALA A 26 -12.31 -9.78 10.98
N LYS A 27 -12.35 -9.11 12.14
CA LYS A 27 -12.85 -7.74 12.27
C LYS A 27 -11.92 -6.73 11.63
N LEU A 28 -10.61 -6.87 11.84
CA LEU A 28 -9.61 -5.92 11.31
C LEU A 28 -9.40 -6.10 9.80
N PHE A 29 -9.38 -7.34 9.30
CA PHE A 29 -9.05 -7.66 7.91
C PHE A 29 -10.25 -8.06 7.06
N GLY A 30 -11.47 -8.02 7.60
CA GLY A 30 -12.69 -8.32 6.82
C GLY A 30 -12.91 -7.38 5.64
N ILE A 31 -12.38 -6.15 5.71
CA ILE A 31 -12.43 -5.15 4.63
C ILE A 31 -11.27 -5.27 3.63
N GLN A 32 -10.39 -6.27 3.78
CA GLN A 32 -9.16 -6.35 2.99
C GLN A 32 -9.41 -6.43 1.47
N SER A 33 -10.38 -7.23 1.01
CA SER A 33 -10.72 -7.32 -0.41
C SER A 33 -11.27 -6.00 -0.92
N PHE A 34 -12.19 -5.39 -0.19
CA PHE A 34 -12.74 -4.07 -0.51
C PHE A 34 -11.65 -2.98 -0.61
N CYS A 35 -10.70 -2.97 0.32
CA CYS A 35 -9.56 -2.05 0.27
C CYS A 35 -8.69 -2.28 -0.97
N ARG A 36 -8.48 -3.53 -1.40
CA ARG A 36 -7.71 -3.83 -2.61
C ARG A 36 -8.36 -3.24 -3.85
N ASP A 37 -9.66 -3.45 -4.01
CA ASP A 37 -10.41 -2.91 -5.16
C ASP A 37 -10.43 -1.37 -5.14
N LEU A 38 -10.57 -0.76 -3.95
CA LEU A 38 -10.60 0.70 -3.80
C LEU A 38 -9.24 1.36 -4.07
N VAL A 39 -8.16 0.63 -3.80
CA VAL A 39 -6.79 1.06 -4.11
C VAL A 39 -6.57 1.12 -5.63
N GLU A 40 -7.18 0.24 -6.42
CA GLU A 40 -7.16 0.36 -7.89
C GLU A 40 -7.87 1.63 -8.38
N VAL A 41 -8.97 2.02 -7.73
CA VAL A 41 -9.66 3.28 -8.03
C VAL A 41 -8.79 4.49 -7.67
N ALA A 42 -8.06 4.44 -6.55
CA ALA A 42 -7.12 5.49 -6.17
C ALA A 42 -6.03 5.69 -7.24
N ASP A 43 -5.45 4.61 -7.76
CA ASP A 43 -4.44 4.69 -8.82
C ASP A 43 -4.99 5.33 -10.10
N ILE A 44 -6.24 5.03 -10.47
CA ILE A 44 -6.88 5.63 -11.65
C ILE A 44 -7.07 7.13 -11.45
N LEU A 45 -7.49 7.56 -10.25
CA LEU A 45 -7.64 8.98 -9.91
C LEU A 45 -6.30 9.70 -9.99
N GLU A 46 -5.23 9.12 -9.45
CA GLU A 46 -3.87 9.69 -9.46
C GLU A 46 -3.36 9.83 -10.91
N LYS A 47 -3.44 8.76 -11.73
CA LYS A 47 -3.08 8.81 -13.16
C LYS A 47 -3.89 9.83 -13.96
N THR A 48 -5.18 9.98 -13.62
CA THR A 48 -6.05 10.97 -14.27
C THR A 48 -5.64 12.38 -13.89
N ALA A 49 -5.26 12.61 -12.62
CA ALA A 49 -4.77 13.90 -12.13
C ALA A 49 -3.44 14.29 -12.78
N GLU A 50 -2.50 13.35 -12.88
CA GLU A 50 -1.22 13.54 -13.57
C GLU A 50 -1.41 13.86 -15.05
N SER A 51 -2.30 13.12 -15.73
CA SER A 51 -2.61 13.37 -17.15
C SER A 51 -3.24 14.74 -17.37
N ALA A 52 -4.14 15.17 -16.48
CA ALA A 52 -4.74 16.49 -16.54
C ALA A 52 -3.72 17.61 -16.28
N ALA A 53 -2.74 17.38 -15.40
CA ALA A 53 -1.63 18.31 -15.15
C ALA A 53 -0.68 18.40 -16.34
N GLY A 54 -0.33 17.27 -16.98
CA GLY A 54 0.57 17.22 -18.13
C GLY A 54 -0.01 17.86 -19.41
N GLN A 55 -1.33 17.91 -19.55
CA GLN A 55 -2.00 18.60 -20.67
C GLN A 55 -2.21 20.11 -20.42
N ALA A 56 -2.02 20.57 -19.18
CA ALA A 56 -2.00 21.99 -18.85
C ALA A 56 -0.61 22.58 -19.18
N GLU A 57 -0.26 22.61 -20.46
CA GLU A 57 0.84 23.44 -20.96
C GLU A 57 0.67 24.89 -20.44
N PRO A 58 1.74 25.59 -20.03
CA PRO A 58 1.67 26.97 -19.53
C PRO A 58 1.11 27.98 -20.54
N SER A 59 0.87 27.55 -21.78
CA SER A 59 0.50 28.36 -22.93
C SER A 59 -1.00 28.48 -23.17
N ASP A 60 -1.85 27.66 -22.53
CA ASP A 60 -3.30 27.74 -22.71
C ASP A 60 -4.07 27.61 -21.37
N PRO A 61 -4.36 28.73 -20.68
CA PRO A 61 -4.96 28.72 -19.36
C PRO A 61 -6.47 28.51 -19.50
N ASN A 62 -6.89 27.32 -19.92
CA ASN A 62 -8.32 27.00 -19.93
C ASN A 62 -8.80 26.91 -18.46
N PRO A 63 -9.59 27.89 -17.96
CA PRO A 63 -9.96 27.96 -16.54
C PRO A 63 -10.80 26.75 -16.11
N THR A 64 -11.37 26.03 -17.06
CA THR A 64 -12.13 24.79 -16.83
C THR A 64 -11.22 23.64 -16.43
N LEU A 65 -10.08 23.45 -17.11
CA LEU A 65 -9.14 22.35 -16.82
C LEU A 65 -8.52 22.52 -15.43
N LYS A 66 -8.17 23.76 -15.06
CA LYS A 66 -7.65 24.07 -13.73
C LYS A 66 -8.64 23.72 -12.61
N LYS A 67 -9.93 24.06 -12.79
CA LYS A 67 -10.99 23.71 -11.83
C LYS A 67 -11.19 22.19 -11.71
N ILE A 68 -11.08 21.45 -12.81
CA ILE A 68 -11.17 19.99 -12.80
C ILE A 68 -10.00 19.39 -12.02
N TYR A 69 -8.78 19.86 -12.26
CA TYR A 69 -7.58 19.44 -11.54
C TYR A 69 -7.70 19.71 -10.03
N GLU A 70 -8.10 20.92 -9.64
CA GLU A 70 -8.34 21.29 -8.24
C GLU A 70 -9.40 20.39 -7.58
N GLY A 71 -10.49 20.10 -8.29
CA GLY A 71 -11.53 19.19 -7.82
C GLY A 71 -11.03 17.76 -7.62
N LEU A 72 -10.21 17.26 -8.55
CA LEU A 72 -9.65 15.91 -8.49
C LEU A 72 -8.64 15.76 -7.34
N SER A 73 -7.78 16.77 -7.14
CA SER A 73 -6.86 16.82 -6.00
C SER A 73 -7.60 16.83 -4.64
N LEU A 74 -8.74 17.52 -4.55
CA LEU A 74 -9.57 17.51 -3.35
C LEU A 74 -10.20 16.14 -3.07
N ILE A 75 -10.66 15.44 -4.12
CA ILE A 75 -11.18 14.07 -4.01
C ILE A 75 -10.08 13.12 -3.56
N GLU A 76 -8.89 13.21 -4.14
CA GLU A 76 -7.73 12.40 -3.78
C GLU A 76 -7.34 12.61 -2.31
N ALA A 77 -7.20 13.86 -1.87
CA ALA A 77 -6.90 14.19 -0.48
C ALA A 77 -7.96 13.64 0.49
N LYS A 78 -9.24 13.72 0.10
CA LYS A 78 -10.34 13.16 0.89
C LYS A 78 -10.27 11.63 0.96
N LEU A 79 -9.96 10.97 -0.16
CA LEU A 79 -9.80 9.53 -0.24
C LEU A 79 -8.66 9.04 0.66
N GLN A 80 -7.50 9.69 0.60
CA GLN A 80 -6.35 9.36 1.46
C GLN A 80 -6.67 9.57 2.96
N SER A 81 -7.43 10.62 3.31
CA SER A 81 -7.91 10.82 4.67
C SER A 81 -8.83 9.68 5.15
N VAL A 82 -9.72 9.19 4.28
CA VAL A 82 -10.58 8.04 4.58
C VAL A 82 -9.75 6.77 4.74
N PHE A 83 -8.76 6.54 3.87
CA PHE A 83 -7.84 5.40 3.97
C PHE A 83 -7.13 5.39 5.32
N ALA A 84 -6.51 6.51 5.70
CA ALA A 84 -5.81 6.64 6.97
C ALA A 84 -6.73 6.37 8.18
N LYS A 85 -7.97 6.87 8.14
CA LYS A 85 -8.98 6.63 9.19
C LYS A 85 -9.31 5.14 9.37
N HIS A 86 -9.30 4.38 8.29
CA HIS A 86 -9.58 2.94 8.29
C HIS A 86 -8.30 2.08 8.34
N GLY A 87 -7.14 2.68 8.65
CA GLY A 87 -5.88 1.97 8.82
C GLY A 87 -5.23 1.52 7.52
N LEU A 88 -5.70 2.00 6.37
CA LEU A 88 -5.09 1.80 5.06
C LEU A 88 -4.07 2.91 4.80
N GLN A 89 -2.82 2.53 4.52
CA GLN A 89 -1.71 3.46 4.38
C GLN A 89 -0.96 3.19 3.06
N LYS A 90 -0.71 4.27 2.30
CA LYS A 90 0.13 4.28 1.10
C LYS A 90 1.59 4.14 1.51
N MET A 91 2.33 3.24 0.85
CA MET A 91 3.76 3.04 1.06
C MET A 91 4.55 3.99 0.16
N ASN A 92 5.54 4.68 0.71
CA ASN A 92 6.50 5.46 -0.07
C ASN A 92 7.93 4.93 0.18
N PRO A 93 8.34 3.86 -0.53
CA PRO A 93 9.61 3.20 -0.27
C PRO A 93 10.82 3.85 -0.96
N VAL A 94 10.64 4.93 -1.75
CA VAL A 94 11.73 5.59 -2.49
C VAL A 94 12.84 6.03 -1.54
N GLY A 95 14.09 5.66 -1.86
CA GLY A 95 15.27 5.93 -1.03
C GLY A 95 15.39 5.03 0.20
N GLY A 96 14.42 4.16 0.47
CA GLY A 96 14.46 3.15 1.52
C GLY A 96 15.12 1.84 1.06
N ARG A 97 15.44 0.97 2.02
CA ARG A 97 15.96 -0.37 1.72
C ARG A 97 14.84 -1.27 1.17
N TYR A 98 15.17 -2.09 0.19
CA TYR A 98 14.25 -3.10 -0.32
C TYR A 98 13.86 -4.13 0.77
N ASP A 99 12.56 -4.42 0.88
CA ASP A 99 11.99 -5.44 1.76
C ASP A 99 11.08 -6.38 0.93
N PRO A 100 11.40 -7.69 0.83
CA PRO A 100 10.58 -8.67 0.12
C PRO A 100 9.14 -8.81 0.62
N TYR A 101 8.84 -8.44 1.87
CA TYR A 101 7.49 -8.51 2.42
C TYR A 101 6.58 -7.38 1.94
N ASP A 102 7.17 -6.27 1.51
CA ASP A 102 6.46 -5.04 1.14
C ASP A 102 6.61 -4.68 -0.32
N HIS A 103 7.67 -5.15 -0.97
CA HIS A 103 8.08 -4.70 -2.30
C HIS A 103 8.24 -5.88 -3.27
N GLU A 104 7.81 -5.65 -4.50
CA GLU A 104 8.02 -6.54 -5.64
C GLU A 104 8.91 -5.82 -6.66
N ILE A 105 10.04 -6.45 -7.00
CA ILE A 105 11.01 -5.86 -7.92
C ILE A 105 10.53 -6.09 -9.35
N ILE A 106 10.34 -5.01 -10.10
CA ILE A 106 9.95 -5.07 -11.52
C ILE A 106 11.12 -4.75 -12.45
N CYS A 107 12.13 -4.02 -11.97
CA CYS A 107 13.32 -3.68 -12.73
C CYS A 107 14.52 -3.43 -11.83
N HIS A 108 15.70 -3.51 -12.43
CA HIS A 108 16.95 -3.12 -11.82
C HIS A 108 17.43 -1.82 -12.45
N VAL A 109 17.91 -0.91 -11.62
CA VAL A 109 18.42 0.41 -12.05
C VAL A 109 19.90 0.50 -11.65
N PRO A 110 20.79 1.05 -12.50
CA PRO A 110 22.17 1.31 -12.12
C PRO A 110 22.22 2.18 -10.86
N ALA A 111 23.09 1.81 -9.91
CA ALA A 111 23.31 2.55 -8.66
C ALA A 111 24.07 3.88 -8.89
N GLU A 112 23.47 4.83 -9.61
CA GLU A 112 24.02 6.18 -9.81
C GLU A 112 23.84 7.04 -8.54
N GLY A 113 24.76 6.92 -7.59
CA GLY A 113 24.75 7.71 -6.35
C GLY A 113 23.84 7.17 -5.24
N MET A 114 23.25 5.99 -5.42
CA MET A 114 22.48 5.26 -4.40
C MET A 114 23.21 4.00 -3.93
N GLN A 115 22.94 3.54 -2.71
CA GLN A 115 23.49 2.27 -2.24
C GLN A 115 22.79 1.09 -2.93
N PRO A 116 23.52 0.04 -3.35
CA PRO A 116 22.92 -1.20 -3.87
C PRO A 116 21.90 -1.78 -2.88
N GLY A 117 20.76 -2.27 -3.40
CA GLY A 117 19.66 -2.78 -2.59
C GLY A 117 18.68 -1.70 -2.07
N THR A 118 18.86 -0.45 -2.49
CA THR A 118 17.91 0.65 -2.22
C THR A 118 16.84 0.72 -3.29
N VAL A 119 15.62 1.09 -2.92
CA VAL A 119 14.54 1.37 -3.87
C VAL A 119 14.80 2.70 -4.56
N ALA A 120 15.09 2.66 -5.86
CA ALA A 120 15.39 3.83 -6.67
C ALA A 120 14.14 4.55 -7.16
N LEU A 121 13.13 3.79 -7.59
CA LEU A 121 11.85 4.31 -8.08
C LEU A 121 10.70 3.39 -7.73
N VAL A 122 9.50 3.94 -7.73
CA VAL A 122 8.23 3.24 -7.54
C VAL A 122 7.40 3.45 -8.80
N THR A 123 6.97 2.36 -9.43
CA THR A 123 6.07 2.42 -10.59
C THR A 123 4.61 2.25 -10.20
N GLN A 124 4.37 1.53 -9.10
CA GLN A 124 3.04 1.42 -8.52
C GLN A 124 3.15 1.39 -7.01
N ASP A 125 2.37 2.23 -6.35
CA ASP A 125 2.43 2.35 -4.90
C ASP A 125 1.89 1.12 -4.19
N GLY A 126 2.55 0.76 -3.10
CA GLY A 126 2.08 -0.30 -2.22
C GLY A 126 1.11 0.21 -1.17
N TYR A 127 0.33 -0.69 -0.59
CA TYR A 127 -0.61 -0.36 0.48
C TYR A 127 -0.59 -1.39 1.62
N LYS A 128 -0.68 -0.88 2.85
CA LYS A 128 -0.80 -1.66 4.09
C LYS A 128 -2.12 -1.38 4.77
N LEU A 129 -2.82 -2.44 5.18
CA LEU A 129 -3.99 -2.36 6.05
C LEU A 129 -3.60 -2.81 7.45
N HIS A 130 -3.69 -1.94 8.44
CA HIS A 130 -3.33 -2.22 9.83
C HIS A 130 -1.92 -2.87 9.97
N GLY A 131 -0.97 -2.41 9.16
CA GLY A 131 0.41 -2.92 9.13
C GLY A 131 0.62 -4.19 8.29
N ARG A 132 -0.44 -4.83 7.79
CA ARG A 132 -0.35 -5.97 6.88
C ARG A 132 -0.37 -5.51 5.43
N THR A 133 0.57 -5.97 4.62
CA THR A 133 0.64 -5.66 3.19
C THR A 133 -0.52 -6.31 2.45
N ILE A 134 -1.31 -5.48 1.77
CA ILE A 134 -2.46 -5.93 0.94
C ILE A 134 -2.16 -5.84 -0.56
N ARG A 135 -1.21 -4.98 -0.92
CA ARG A 135 -0.62 -4.80 -2.25
C ARG A 135 0.85 -4.38 -2.08
N HIS A 136 1.77 -5.11 -2.71
CA HIS A 136 3.19 -4.75 -2.72
C HIS A 136 3.41 -3.48 -3.53
N ALA A 137 4.43 -2.70 -3.17
CA ALA A 137 4.90 -1.63 -4.03
C ALA A 137 5.73 -2.25 -5.16
N LEU A 138 5.44 -1.87 -6.41
CA LEU A 138 6.25 -2.26 -7.56
C LEU A 138 7.43 -1.31 -7.67
N VAL A 139 8.64 -1.82 -7.45
CA VAL A 139 9.84 -1.01 -7.28
C VAL A 139 10.94 -1.35 -8.28
N GLY A 140 11.70 -0.33 -8.65
CA GLY A 140 13.02 -0.48 -9.26
C GLY A 140 14.09 -0.46 -8.17
N VAL A 141 14.92 -1.49 -8.09
CA VAL A 141 15.99 -1.58 -7.07
C VAL A 141 17.34 -1.24 -7.70
N ALA A 142 18.09 -0.40 -7.00
CA ALA A 142 19.46 -0.06 -7.37
C ALA A 142 20.36 -1.30 -7.24
N VAL A 143 21.05 -1.67 -8.31
CA VAL A 143 22.06 -2.74 -8.31
C VAL A 143 23.42 -2.18 -8.70
N GLU A 144 24.48 -2.83 -8.23
CA GLU A 144 25.83 -2.53 -8.73
C GLU A 144 25.85 -2.79 -10.23
N ALA A 145 26.35 -1.83 -11.00
CA ALA A 145 26.59 -2.03 -12.42
C ALA A 145 27.68 -3.11 -12.54
N GLN A 146 27.31 -4.30 -13.03
CA GLN A 146 28.29 -5.27 -13.49
C GLN A 146 28.78 -4.81 -14.87
N GLU A 147 30.03 -4.33 -14.93
CA GLU A 147 30.79 -4.21 -16.17
C GLU A 147 31.04 -5.59 -16.81
#